data_AF-U2IVE4-F1
#
_entry.id   AF-U2IVE4-F1
#
_cell.length_a   1.000
_cell.length_b   1.000
_cell.length_c   1.000
_cell.angle_alpha   90.00
_cell.angle_beta   90.00
_cell.angle_gamma   90.00
#
_symmetry.space_group_name_H-M   'P 1'
#
loop_
_entity.id
_entity.type
_entity.pdbx_description
1 polymer ?
#
loop_
_entity_poly.entity_id
_entity_poly.type
_entity_poly.pdbx_seq_one_letter_code
_entity_poly.pdbx_strand_id
1 'polypeptide(L)'
;MYVQFPLIPSANFLQFEFSILPALVALLIFDLKSAFAVLTLRTLLKLILNNGGVGTLIGLPMNYIALSLFILALGLGWKKKQTLKSYIIGSSLGTLTFTVAMIILNYVYAVPLYAKFANFDIKAILGLANYLFAMVLPFNLIEGAIFAVSFYLLYLAIRPLIAKM
;
A
#
# COMPACT_ATOMS: atom_id res chain seq x y z
N MET A 1 -9.60 -8.68 13.61
CA MET A 1 -10.54 -8.74 12.46
C MET A 1 -9.79 -8.23 11.23
N TYR A 2 -9.70 -9.02 10.17
CA TYR A 2 -9.13 -8.57 8.91
C TYR A 2 -10.20 -7.76 8.17
N VAL A 3 -10.07 -6.43 8.17
CA VAL A 3 -11.04 -5.52 7.57
C VAL A 3 -10.49 -5.03 6.25
N GLN A 4 -11.14 -5.44 5.16
CA GLN A 4 -10.89 -4.93 3.82
C GLN A 4 -12.20 -4.44 3.21
N PHE A 5 -12.15 -3.31 2.52
CA PHE A 5 -13.32 -2.74 1.85
C PHE A 5 -12.90 -1.94 0.61
N PRO A 6 -13.78 -1.81 -0.40
CA PRO A 6 -13.47 -1.01 -1.58
C PRO A 6 -13.60 0.48 -1.28
N LEU A 7 -12.61 1.27 -1.71
CA LEU A 7 -12.67 2.75 -1.61
C LEU A 7 -13.52 3.36 -2.72
N ILE A 8 -13.54 2.73 -3.89
CA ILE A 8 -14.28 3.18 -5.06
C ILE A 8 -15.34 2.12 -5.36
N PRO A 9 -16.65 2.43 -5.25
CA PRO A 9 -17.71 1.44 -5.47
C PRO A 9 -17.67 0.77 -6.84
N SER A 10 -17.30 1.52 -7.89
CA SER A 10 -17.15 1.00 -9.26
C SER A 10 -15.92 0.12 -9.48
N ALA A 11 -14.98 0.09 -8.53
CA ALA A 11 -13.77 -0.73 -8.55
C ALA A 11 -13.70 -1.62 -7.31
N ASN A 12 -14.75 -2.41 -7.09
CA ASN A 12 -14.94 -3.31 -5.95
C ASN A 12 -13.86 -4.40 -5.78
N PHE A 13 -13.04 -4.67 -6.81
CA PHE A 13 -11.90 -5.58 -6.72
C PHE A 13 -10.65 -4.91 -6.10
N LEU A 14 -10.58 -3.58 -6.08
CA LEU A 14 -9.53 -2.83 -5.38
C LEU A 14 -9.93 -2.67 -3.91
N GLN A 15 -9.31 -3.47 -3.06
CA GLN A 15 -9.62 -3.56 -1.64
C GLN A 15 -8.56 -2.81 -0.84
N PHE A 16 -9.01 -1.90 0.01
CA PHE A 16 -8.18 -1.15 0.94
C PHE A 16 -8.17 -1.81 2.32
N GLU A 17 -7.07 -1.62 3.05
CA GLU A 17 -6.91 -2.11 4.42
C GLU A 17 -5.74 -1.43 5.16
N PHE A 18 -5.80 -1.42 6.49
CA PHE A 18 -4.83 -0.72 7.35
C PHE A 18 -3.58 -1.54 7.72
N SER A 19 -3.32 -2.67 7.08
CA SER A 19 -2.24 -3.58 7.51
C SER A 19 -0.82 -3.09 7.25
N ILE A 20 -0.64 -1.94 6.58
CA ILE A 20 0.65 -1.23 6.51
C ILE A 20 1.01 -0.53 7.84
N LEU A 21 0.02 -0.15 8.67
CA LEU A 21 0.27 0.65 9.87
C LEU A 21 1.27 -0.02 10.84
N PRO A 22 1.21 -1.34 11.13
CA PRO A 22 2.23 -1.99 11.95
C PRO A 22 3.65 -1.89 11.38
N ALA A 23 3.81 -1.96 10.06
CA ALA A 23 5.12 -1.80 9.42
C ALA A 23 5.64 -0.35 9.54
N LEU A 24 4.77 0.64 9.44
CA LEU A 24 5.14 2.05 9.65
C LEU A 24 5.43 2.36 11.13
N VAL A 25 4.75 1.71 12.07
CA VAL A 25 5.09 1.78 13.51
C VAL A 25 6.47 1.15 13.76
N ALA A 26 6.77 0.01 13.13
CA ALA A 26 8.10 -0.59 13.22
C ALA A 26 9.18 0.33 12.63
N LEU A 27 8.89 1.04 11.54
CA LEU A 27 9.78 2.10 11.02
C LEU A 27 9.98 3.22 12.05
N LEU A 28 8.92 3.68 12.70
CA LEU A 28 8.95 4.76 13.70
C LEU A 28 9.79 4.38 14.93
N ILE A 29 9.58 3.19 15.49
CA ILE A 29 10.22 2.76 16.74
C ILE A 29 11.64 2.26 16.48
N PHE A 30 11.82 1.45 15.44
CA PHE A 30 13.09 0.81 15.12
C PHE A 30 13.73 1.46 13.89
N ASP A 31 13.77 0.75 12.77
CA ASP A 31 14.43 1.16 11.54
C ASP A 31 13.73 0.62 10.30
N LEU A 32 14.32 0.91 9.14
CA LEU A 32 13.80 0.49 7.84
C LEU A 32 13.82 -1.04 7.67
N LYS A 33 14.83 -1.74 8.21
CA LYS A 33 14.93 -3.20 8.13
C LYS A 33 13.79 -3.87 8.90
N SER A 34 13.49 -3.36 10.09
CA SER A 34 12.40 -3.82 10.94
C SER A 34 11.04 -3.60 10.27
N ALA A 35 10.85 -2.46 9.62
CA ALA A 35 9.64 -2.18 8.83
C ALA A 35 9.43 -3.20 7.71
N PHE A 36 10.50 -3.53 6.97
CA PHE A 36 10.45 -4.55 5.92
C PHE A 36 10.21 -5.96 6.46
N ALA A 37 10.80 -6.31 7.59
CA ALA A 37 10.53 -7.58 8.25
C ALA A 37 9.05 -7.71 8.63
N VAL A 38 8.46 -6.66 9.20
CA VAL A 38 7.03 -6.63 9.55
C VAL A 38 6.15 -6.69 8.30
N LEU A 39 6.48 -5.95 7.23
CA LEU A 39 5.76 -6.01 5.96
C LEU A 39 5.80 -7.43 5.35
N THR A 40 6.97 -8.07 5.39
CA THR A 40 7.16 -9.44 4.87
C THR A 40 6.34 -10.43 5.67
N LEU A 41 6.43 -10.39 7.00
CA LEU A 41 5.65 -11.25 7.89
C LEU A 41 4.16 -11.07 7.64
N ARG A 42 3.68 -9.81 7.57
CA ARG A 42 2.28 -9.50 7.27
C ARG A 42 1.85 -10.10 5.94
N THR A 43 2.67 -10.02 4.90
CA THR A 43 2.33 -10.54 3.56
C THR A 43 2.31 -12.07 3.54
N LEU A 44 3.24 -12.73 4.24
CA LEU A 44 3.23 -14.18 4.40
C LEU A 44 2.00 -14.66 5.19
N LEU A 45 1.68 -13.99 6.29
CA LEU A 45 0.49 -14.32 7.10
C LEU A 45 -0.79 -14.17 6.27
N LYS A 46 -0.89 -13.14 5.43
CA LYS A 46 -2.01 -12.99 4.49
C LYS A 46 -2.10 -14.10 3.47
N LEU A 47 -0.97 -14.49 2.90
CA LEU A 47 -0.91 -15.58 1.94
C LEU A 47 -1.33 -16.92 2.58
N ILE A 48 -1.02 -17.16 3.85
CA ILE A 48 -1.35 -18.41 4.54
C ILE A 48 -2.79 -18.41 5.07
N LEU A 49 -3.21 -17.31 5.69
CA LEU A 49 -4.46 -17.27 6.45
C LEU A 49 -5.66 -16.76 5.63
N ASN A 50 -5.41 -15.89 4.63
CA ASN A 50 -6.45 -15.17 3.90
C ASN A 50 -6.29 -15.32 2.38
N ASN A 51 -5.90 -16.52 1.91
CA ASN A 51 -5.71 -16.78 0.49
C ASN A 51 -7.06 -16.87 -0.24
N GLY A 52 -7.37 -15.87 -1.06
CA GLY A 52 -8.54 -15.81 -1.93
C GLY A 52 -8.31 -16.37 -3.34
N GLY A 53 -7.22 -17.12 -3.56
CA GLY A 53 -6.89 -17.73 -4.85
C GLY A 53 -6.09 -16.80 -5.78
N VAL A 54 -6.40 -16.84 -7.07
CA VAL A 54 -5.61 -16.15 -8.12
C VAL A 54 -5.48 -14.66 -7.86
N GLY A 55 -6.55 -13.98 -7.42
CA GLY A 55 -6.51 -12.55 -7.10
C GLY A 55 -5.53 -12.22 -5.97
N THR A 56 -5.44 -13.08 -4.95
CA THR A 56 -4.46 -12.92 -3.86
C THR A 56 -3.04 -13.16 -4.34
N LEU A 57 -2.82 -14.20 -5.17
CA LEU A 57 -1.50 -14.52 -5.71
C LEU A 57 -0.95 -13.44 -6.64
N ILE A 58 -1.82 -12.76 -7.40
CA ILE A 58 -1.44 -11.63 -8.26
C ILE A 58 -1.29 -10.35 -7.43
N GLY A 59 -2.24 -10.08 -6.53
CA GLY A 59 -2.31 -8.83 -5.79
C GLY A 59 -1.25 -8.67 -4.69
N LEU A 60 -0.90 -9.74 -3.96
CA LEU A 60 0.05 -9.64 -2.84
C LEU A 60 1.46 -9.22 -3.25
N PRO A 61 2.08 -9.76 -4.32
CA PRO A 61 3.38 -9.27 -4.80
C PRO A 61 3.35 -7.79 -5.17
N MET A 62 2.29 -7.35 -5.86
CA MET A 62 2.13 -5.95 -6.26
C MET A 62 2.01 -5.04 -5.04
N ASN A 63 1.16 -5.42 -4.09
CA ASN A 63 0.96 -4.70 -2.85
C ASN A 63 2.25 -4.62 -2.03
N TYR A 64 3.02 -5.71 -1.93
CA TYR A 64 4.29 -5.72 -1.23
C TYR A 64 5.29 -4.73 -1.83
N ILE A 65 5.44 -4.70 -3.16
CA ILE A 65 6.35 -3.76 -3.86
C ILE A 65 5.89 -2.32 -3.65
N ALA A 66 4.60 -2.03 -3.84
CA ALA A 66 4.08 -0.68 -3.71
C ALA A 66 4.25 -0.15 -2.28
N LEU A 67 3.85 -0.93 -1.27
CA LEU A 67 3.99 -0.55 0.14
C LEU A 67 5.46 -0.40 0.55
N SER A 68 6.36 -1.22 -0.03
CA SER A 68 7.81 -1.08 0.16
C SER A 68 8.32 0.30 -0.27
N LEU A 69 7.86 0.81 -1.42
CA LEU A 69 8.22 2.15 -1.91
C LEU A 69 7.69 3.26 -1.00
N PHE A 70 6.46 3.13 -0.51
CA PHE A 70 5.89 4.07 0.46
C PHE A 70 6.72 4.11 1.75
N ILE A 71 7.05 2.94 2.31
CA ILE A 71 7.89 2.81 3.51
C ILE A 71 9.28 3.40 3.27
N LEU A 72 9.89 3.15 2.11
CA LEU A 72 11.20 3.70 1.74
C LEU A 72 11.18 5.23 1.70
N ALA A 73 10.17 5.82 1.07
CA ALA A 73 10.06 7.27 0.97
C ALA A 73 9.97 7.93 2.36
N LEU A 74 9.17 7.37 3.27
CA LEU A 74 9.09 7.85 4.66
C LEU A 74 10.37 7.57 5.46
N GLY A 75 10.97 6.39 5.28
CA GLY A 75 12.19 6.00 5.97
C GLY A 75 13.39 6.87 5.59
N LEU A 76 13.49 7.28 4.33
CA LEU A 76 14.57 8.15 3.86
C LEU A 76 14.27 9.63 4.11
N GLY A 77 13.02 10.06 3.91
CA GLY A 77 12.62 11.47 3.94
C GLY A 77 12.25 12.01 5.32
N TRP A 78 11.64 11.20 6.19
CA TRP A 78 11.08 11.66 7.47
C TRP A 78 11.80 11.08 8.70
N LYS A 79 12.17 9.80 8.70
CA LYS A 79 12.74 9.12 9.88
C LYS A 79 13.96 9.85 10.48
N LYS A 80 14.81 10.46 9.65
CA LYS A 80 16.00 11.20 10.10
C LYS A 80 15.69 12.51 10.82
N LYS A 81 14.63 13.20 10.41
CA LYS A 81 14.21 14.50 10.96
C LYS A 81 12.70 14.48 11.06
N GLN A 82 12.14 14.13 12.21
CA GLN A 82 10.71 13.88 12.38
C GLN A 82 9.89 15.17 12.56
N THR A 83 9.96 16.10 11.61
CA THR A 83 9.14 17.32 11.58
C THR A 83 7.90 17.12 10.72
N LEU A 84 6.89 17.98 10.90
CA LEU A 84 5.69 17.96 10.04
C LEU A 84 6.06 18.20 8.57
N LYS A 85 6.99 19.11 8.29
CA LYS A 85 7.42 19.43 6.92
C LYS A 85 8.04 18.22 6.22
N SER A 86 8.98 17.54 6.87
CA SER A 86 9.60 16.34 6.29
C SER A 86 8.62 15.17 6.19
N TYR A 87 7.67 15.08 7.11
CA TYR A 87 6.59 14.10 7.03
C TYR A 87 5.75 14.30 5.78
N ILE A 88 5.23 15.52 5.57
CA ILE A 88 4.41 15.85 4.40
C ILE A 88 5.17 15.55 3.10
N ILE A 89 6.44 15.93 3.01
CA ILE A 89 7.26 15.66 1.82
C ILE A 89 7.46 14.15 1.63
N GLY A 90 7.87 13.44 2.68
CA GLY A 90 8.13 12.00 2.63
C GLY A 90 6.87 11.19 2.31
N SER A 91 5.74 11.51 2.93
CA SER A 91 4.46 10.84 2.67
C SER A 91 3.92 11.16 1.28
N SER A 92 4.08 12.39 0.79
CA SER A 92 3.65 12.77 -0.57
C SER A 92 4.47 12.03 -1.62
N LEU A 93 5.80 12.00 -1.47
CA LEU A 93 6.69 11.21 -2.34
C LEU A 93 6.39 9.71 -2.23
N GLY A 94 6.06 9.22 -1.04
CA GLY A 94 5.62 7.85 -0.80
C GLY A 94 4.34 7.53 -1.57
N THR A 95 3.31 8.36 -1.46
CA THR A 95 2.04 8.20 -2.19
C THR A 95 2.24 8.24 -3.69
N LEU A 96 3.08 9.14 -4.20
CA LEU A 96 3.35 9.24 -5.63
C LEU A 96 4.10 8.01 -6.15
N THR A 97 5.16 7.58 -5.48
CA THR A 97 5.93 6.40 -5.90
C THR A 97 5.12 5.11 -5.76
N PHE A 98 4.34 4.98 -4.68
CA PHE A 98 3.33 3.92 -4.50
C PHE A 98 2.34 3.86 -5.66
N THR A 99 1.73 5.00 -6.02
CA THR A 99 0.73 5.09 -7.09
C THR A 99 1.32 4.76 -8.45
N VAL A 100 2.48 5.32 -8.78
CA VAL A 100 3.17 5.06 -10.04
C VAL A 100 3.52 3.57 -10.17
N ALA A 101 4.05 2.97 -9.10
CA ALA A 101 4.34 1.54 -9.10
C ALA A 101 3.08 0.70 -9.30
N MET A 102 1.98 1.06 -8.65
CA MET A 102 0.70 0.36 -8.82
C MET A 102 0.15 0.48 -10.25
N ILE A 103 0.27 1.64 -10.91
CA ILE A 103 -0.11 1.77 -12.32
C ILE A 103 0.74 0.88 -13.22
N ILE A 104 2.07 0.91 -13.04
CA ILE A 104 3.01 0.09 -13.83
C ILE A 104 2.71 -1.38 -13.63
N LEU A 105 2.62 -1.84 -12.38
CA LEU A 105 2.36 -3.25 -12.03
C LEU A 105 0.98 -3.70 -12.52
N ASN A 106 -0.05 -2.85 -12.45
CA ASN A 106 -1.35 -3.20 -13.01
C ASN A 106 -1.26 -3.39 -14.53
N TYR A 107 -0.54 -2.53 -15.24
CA TYR A 107 -0.37 -2.64 -16.69
C TYR A 107 0.45 -3.87 -17.11
N VAL A 108 1.64 -4.08 -16.52
CA VAL A 108 2.59 -5.11 -16.97
C VAL A 108 2.38 -6.48 -16.34
N TYR A 109 1.75 -6.54 -15.17
CA TYR A 109 1.63 -7.76 -14.37
C TYR A 109 0.17 -8.16 -14.16
N ALA A 110 -0.68 -7.29 -13.60
CA ALA A 110 -2.06 -7.66 -13.28
C ALA A 110 -2.87 -8.00 -14.53
N VAL A 111 -2.93 -7.09 -15.51
CA VAL A 111 -3.73 -7.26 -16.73
C VAL A 111 -3.45 -8.59 -17.46
N PRO A 112 -2.19 -8.96 -17.78
CA PRO A 112 -1.94 -10.24 -18.45
C PRO A 112 -2.23 -11.45 -17.56
N LEU A 113 -1.98 -11.38 -16.25
CA LEU A 113 -2.18 -12.51 -15.36
C LEU A 113 -3.66 -12.76 -15.05
N TYR A 114 -4.47 -11.72 -14.88
CA TYR A 114 -5.92 -11.87 -14.72
C TYR A 114 -6.57 -12.45 -15.98
N ALA A 115 -6.13 -12.03 -17.17
CA ALA A 115 -6.60 -12.63 -18.42
C ALA A 115 -6.24 -14.12 -18.50
N LYS A 116 -5.00 -14.50 -18.15
CA LYS A 116 -4.51 -15.87 -18.27
C LYS A 116 -5.03 -16.83 -17.20
N PHE A 117 -5.10 -16.39 -15.95
CA PHE A 117 -5.35 -17.27 -14.81
C PHE A 117 -6.72 -17.09 -14.17
N ALA A 118 -7.41 -15.98 -14.44
CA ALA A 118 -8.76 -15.73 -13.93
C ALA A 118 -9.83 -15.67 -15.04
N ASN A 119 -9.46 -15.91 -16.30
CA ASN A 119 -10.34 -15.72 -17.48
C ASN A 119 -11.04 -14.35 -17.48
N PHE A 120 -10.37 -13.34 -16.91
CA PHE A 120 -10.92 -12.00 -16.75
C PHE A 120 -10.12 -11.01 -17.59
N ASP A 121 -10.62 -10.76 -18.81
CA ASP A 121 -9.97 -9.81 -19.72
C ASP A 121 -10.36 -8.38 -19.36
N ILE A 122 -9.52 -7.75 -18.52
CA ILE A 122 -9.65 -6.36 -18.10
C ILE A 122 -9.73 -5.41 -19.30
N LYS A 123 -8.99 -5.68 -20.38
CA LYS A 123 -8.96 -4.80 -21.54
C LYS A 123 -10.29 -4.83 -22.28
N ALA A 124 -10.84 -6.03 -22.47
CA ALA A 124 -12.12 -6.22 -23.14
C ALA A 124 -13.32 -5.74 -22.30
N ILE A 125 -13.28 -5.96 -20.99
CA ILE A 125 -14.42 -5.70 -20.09
C ILE A 125 -14.47 -4.23 -19.66
N LEU A 126 -13.33 -3.68 -19.23
CA LEU A 126 -13.29 -2.36 -18.58
C LEU A 126 -12.67 -1.28 -19.46
N GLY A 127 -11.95 -1.67 -20.51
CA GLY A 127 -11.10 -0.77 -21.30
C GLY A 127 -9.83 -0.41 -20.52
N LEU A 128 -8.67 -0.61 -21.15
CA LEU A 128 -7.38 -0.46 -20.45
C LEU A 128 -7.17 0.95 -19.86
N ALA A 129 -7.49 1.99 -20.64
CA ALA A 129 -7.31 3.38 -20.20
C ALA A 129 -8.25 3.72 -19.03
N ASN A 130 -9.51 3.29 -19.12
CA ASN A 130 -10.50 3.50 -18.07
C ASN A 130 -10.10 2.75 -16.78
N TYR A 131 -9.67 1.50 -16.89
CA TYR A 131 -9.14 0.74 -15.76
C TYR A 131 -7.95 1.44 -15.07
N LEU A 132 -6.93 1.86 -15.83
CA LEU A 132 -5.73 2.45 -15.24
C LEU A 132 -5.98 3.86 -14.67
N PHE A 133 -6.63 4.74 -15.45
CA PHE A 133 -6.72 6.16 -15.09
C PHE A 133 -7.97 6.51 -14.30
N ALA A 134 -9.09 5.81 -14.50
CA ALA A 134 -10.33 6.09 -13.77
C ALA A 134 -10.52 5.20 -12.53
N MET A 135 -9.80 4.09 -12.42
CA MET A 135 -9.88 3.20 -11.25
C MET A 135 -8.56 3.11 -10.48
N VAL A 136 -7.48 2.61 -11.10
CA VAL A 136 -6.22 2.33 -10.40
C VAL A 136 -5.57 3.62 -9.88
N LEU A 137 -5.39 4.64 -10.73
CA LEU A 137 -4.80 5.92 -10.34
C LEU A 137 -5.52 6.57 -9.13
N PRO A 138 -6.84 6.87 -9.19
CA PRO A 138 -7.52 7.53 -8.09
C PRO A 138 -7.56 6.66 -6.83
N PHE A 139 -7.76 5.34 -6.96
CA PHE A 139 -7.75 4.43 -5.82
C PHE A 139 -6.44 4.52 -5.04
N ASN A 140 -5.30 4.42 -5.74
CA ASN A 140 -3.99 4.37 -5.10
C ASN A 140 -3.55 5.74 -4.53
N LEU A 141 -3.99 6.85 -5.13
CA LEU A 141 -3.78 8.18 -4.55
C LEU A 141 -4.55 8.35 -3.23
N ILE A 142 -5.82 7.94 -3.20
CA ILE A 142 -6.66 8.00 -2.00
C ILE A 142 -6.08 7.07 -0.92
N GLU A 143 -5.73 5.85 -1.29
CA GLU A 143 -5.14 4.87 -0.37
C GLU A 143 -3.84 5.39 0.25
N GLY A 144 -2.91 5.92 -0.55
CA GLY A 144 -1.67 6.50 -0.02
C GLY A 144 -1.92 7.71 0.89
N ALA A 145 -2.92 8.54 0.58
CA ALA A 145 -3.33 9.64 1.46
C ALA A 145 -3.90 9.13 2.79
N ILE A 146 -4.73 8.09 2.77
CA ILE A 146 -5.26 7.45 3.98
C ILE A 146 -4.11 6.88 4.81
N PHE A 147 -3.15 6.17 4.21
CA PHE A 147 -1.97 5.68 4.92
C PHE A 147 -1.19 6.82 5.59
N ALA A 148 -0.96 7.91 4.88
CA ALA A 148 -0.26 9.08 5.41
C ALA A 148 -1.02 9.73 6.58
N VAL A 149 -2.33 9.92 6.47
CA VAL A 149 -3.12 10.53 7.54
C VAL A 149 -3.21 9.60 8.75
N SER A 150 -3.58 8.34 8.54
CA SER A 150 -3.75 7.36 9.63
C SER A 150 -2.45 7.12 10.38
N PHE A 151 -1.33 7.02 9.67
CA PHE A 151 -0.03 6.85 10.34
C PHE A 151 0.39 8.12 11.09
N TYR A 152 0.10 9.32 10.58
CA TYR A 152 0.43 10.56 11.31
C TYR A 152 -0.34 10.67 12.62
N LEU A 153 -1.64 10.34 12.60
CA LEU A 153 -2.46 10.30 13.82
C LEU A 153 -1.90 9.28 14.82
N LEU A 154 -1.51 8.10 14.34
CA LEU A 154 -0.89 7.07 15.17
C LEU A 154 0.46 7.53 15.75
N TYR A 155 1.29 8.20 14.95
CA TYR A 155 2.54 8.81 15.39
C TYR A 155 2.30 9.83 16.52
N LEU A 156 1.31 10.72 16.38
CA LEU A 156 0.97 11.70 17.43
C LEU A 156 0.53 11.03 18.73
N ALA A 157 -0.23 9.93 18.64
CA ALA A 157 -0.66 9.17 19.80
C ALA A 157 0.49 8.42 20.50
N ILE A 158 1.44 7.89 19.74
CA ILE A 158 2.54 7.06 20.27
C ILE A 158 3.75 7.91 20.72
N ARG A 159 3.99 9.08 20.12
CA ARG A 159 5.14 9.95 20.41
C ARG A 159 5.34 10.25 21.91
N PRO A 160 4.30 10.54 22.72
CA PRO A 160 4.47 10.78 24.16
C PRO A 160 4.96 9.55 24.93
N LEU A 161 4.65 8.34 24.44
CA LEU A 161 5.07 7.08 25.04
C LEU A 161 6.54 6.79 24.72
N ILE A 162 6.95 7.01 23.45
CA ILE A 162 8.34 6.85 23.01
C ILE A 162 9.26 7.84 23.73
N ALA A 163 8.83 9.08 23.95
CA ALA A 163 9.64 10.08 24.64
C ALA A 163 9.94 9.74 26.13
N LYS A 164 9.24 8.74 26.70
CA LYS A 164 9.43 8.25 28.06
C LYS A 164 10.27 6.97 28.13
N MET A 165 10.60 6.36 26.99
CA MET A 165 11.47 5.17 26.88
C MET A 165 12.92 5.61 26.71
#